data_AF-A0AAJ8MKR1-F1
#
_entry.id   AF-A0AAJ8MKR1-F1
#
_cell.length_a   1.000
_cell.length_b   1.000
_cell.length_c   1.000
_cell.angle_alpha   90.00
_cell.angle_beta   90.00
_cell.angle_gamma   90.00
#
_symmetry.space_group_name_H-M   'P 1'
#
loop_
_entity.id
_entity.type
_entity.pdbx_description
1 polymer ?
#
loop_
_entity_poly.entity_id
_entity_poly.type
_entity_poly.pdbx_seq_one_letter_code
_entity_poly.pdbx_strand_id
1 'polypeptide(L)'
;MVDLPIKPLKQTRDDAMSTDISELTIGETDPVTLIHYHFDSWPDHGVPEGKAVQALSQLVDAVEQRRQSLDCEVWIHCSAGVGRTGTFITLSSLRRPGKVVRDSPLEPLPKDLADDPVAVTVDTIRECRAILVQTPEQLQLIYEMQ
;
A
#
# COMPACT_ATOMS: atom_id res chain seq x y z
N MET A 1 9.43 21.53 15.30
CA MET A 1 8.30 21.11 14.45
C MET A 1 7.97 22.31 13.59
N VAL A 2 8.10 22.22 12.27
CA VAL A 2 7.73 23.31 11.36
C VAL A 2 6.23 23.19 11.15
N ASP A 3 5.44 24.18 11.59
CA ASP A 3 4.02 24.22 11.28
C ASP A 3 3.85 24.62 9.82
N LEU A 4 3.69 23.60 8.96
CA LEU A 4 3.31 23.80 7.57
C LEU A 4 1.78 23.95 7.53
N PRO A 5 1.23 25.06 7.01
CA PRO A 5 -0.21 25.22 6.94
C PRO A 5 -0.80 24.19 5.98
N ILE A 6 -1.84 23.50 6.45
CA ILE A 6 -2.61 22.52 5.68
C ILE A 6 -3.95 23.15 5.35
N LYS A 7 -4.29 23.24 4.07
CA LYS A 7 -5.57 23.78 3.59
C LYS A 7 -6.36 22.67 2.90
N PRO A 8 -7.53 22.25 3.42
CA PRO A 8 -8.36 21.29 2.72
C PRO A 8 -9.00 21.93 1.48
N LEU A 9 -8.94 21.22 0.35
CA LEU A 9 -9.56 21.63 -0.91
C LEU A 9 -10.90 20.93 -1.12
N LYS A 10 -10.91 19.60 -0.93
CA LYS A 10 -12.07 18.76 -1.22
C LYS A 10 -12.00 17.48 -0.40
N GLN A 11 -13.16 16.99 0.03
CA GLN A 11 -13.29 15.66 0.61
C GLN A 11 -14.49 14.94 -0.02
N THR A 12 -14.31 13.69 -0.38
CA THR A 12 -15.36 12.83 -0.97
C THR A 12 -15.28 11.43 -0.43
N ARG A 13 -16.45 10.80 -0.25
CA ARG A 13 -16.56 9.37 0.05
C ARG A 13 -16.66 8.58 -1.25
N ASP A 14 -15.89 7.50 -1.35
CA ASP A 14 -16.11 6.43 -2.32
C ASP A 14 -16.54 5.15 -1.60
N ASP A 15 -17.82 4.81 -1.72
CA ASP A 15 -18.41 3.65 -1.05
C ASP A 15 -18.02 2.32 -1.70
N ALA A 16 -17.62 2.31 -2.97
CA ALA A 16 -17.19 1.10 -3.66
C ALA A 16 -15.78 0.69 -3.21
N MET A 17 -14.92 1.67 -2.96
CA MET A 17 -13.58 1.47 -2.41
C MET A 17 -13.54 1.51 -0.88
N SER A 18 -14.67 1.74 -0.19
CA SER A 18 -14.71 1.99 1.26
C SER A 18 -13.65 2.99 1.72
N THR A 19 -13.54 4.10 1.00
CA THR A 19 -12.42 5.03 1.16
C THR A 19 -12.89 6.48 1.21
N ASP A 20 -12.41 7.22 2.20
CA ASP A 20 -12.49 8.68 2.19
C ASP A 20 -11.28 9.25 1.44
N ILE A 21 -11.55 10.13 0.48
CA ILE A 21 -10.54 10.77 -0.35
C ILE A 21 -10.52 12.25 -0.03
N SER A 22 -9.38 12.76 0.41
CA SER A 22 -9.16 14.18 0.72
C SER A 22 -8.08 14.77 -0.16
N GLU A 23 -8.36 15.88 -0.83
CA GLU A 23 -7.38 16.71 -1.51
C GLU A 23 -7.01 17.90 -0.61
N LEU A 24 -5.72 18.07 -0.35
CA LEU A 24 -5.16 19.03 0.58
C LEU A 24 -4.00 19.78 -0.09
N THR A 25 -3.78 21.02 0.31
CA THR A 25 -2.57 21.78 -0.05
C THR A 25 -1.72 21.99 1.19
N ILE A 26 -0.42 21.72 1.09
CA ILE A 26 0.56 21.88 2.17
C ILE A 26 1.57 22.95 1.77
N GLY A 27 1.80 23.92 2.66
CA GLY A 27 2.77 25.00 2.47
C GLY A 27 2.18 26.28 1.87
N GLU A 28 2.91 27.38 2.01
CA GLU A 28 2.53 28.70 1.45
C GLU A 28 3.39 29.10 0.25
N THR A 29 4.70 28.83 0.34
CA THR A 29 5.66 29.07 -0.73
C THR A 29 5.94 27.73 -1.40
N ASP A 30 5.68 27.63 -2.69
CA ASP A 30 5.71 26.37 -3.47
C ASP A 30 4.81 25.26 -2.89
N PRO A 31 3.48 25.49 -2.88
CA PRO A 31 2.53 24.56 -2.27
C PRO A 31 2.52 23.20 -2.98
N VAL A 32 2.44 22.13 -2.18
CA VAL A 32 2.29 20.75 -2.67
C VAL A 32 0.84 20.30 -2.48
N THR A 33 0.26 19.70 -3.52
CA THR A 33 -1.06 19.04 -3.43
C THR A 33 -0.87 17.60 -2.96
N LEU A 34 -1.55 17.24 -1.87
CA LEU A 34 -1.63 15.89 -1.33
C LEU A 34 -3.02 15.31 -1.61
N ILE A 35 -3.06 14.09 -2.15
CA ILE A 35 -4.28 13.28 -2.26
C ILE A 35 -4.18 12.17 -1.23
N HIS A 36 -5.05 12.21 -0.23
CA HIS A 36 -5.05 11.27 0.89
C HIS A 36 -6.21 10.29 0.78
N TYR A 37 -5.89 9.00 0.71
CA TYR A 37 -6.83 7.89 0.69
C TYR A 37 -6.88 7.23 2.07
N HIS A 38 -8.06 7.20 2.70
CA HIS A 38 -8.27 6.55 3.98
C HIS A 38 -9.26 5.39 3.85
N PHE A 39 -8.73 4.17 3.79
CA PHE A 39 -9.50 2.93 3.75
C PHE A 39 -9.99 2.53 5.14
N ASP A 40 -11.31 2.44 5.33
CA ASP A 40 -11.91 2.20 6.65
C ASP A 40 -12.45 0.78 6.86
N SER A 41 -12.47 -0.04 5.80
CA SER A 41 -13.01 -1.40 5.85
C SER A 41 -11.97 -2.47 6.22
N TRP A 42 -10.86 -2.06 6.85
CA TRP A 42 -9.90 -2.99 7.45
C TRP A 42 -10.20 -3.18 8.94
N PRO A 43 -10.54 -4.40 9.40
CA PRO A 43 -10.88 -4.63 10.81
C PRO A 43 -9.68 -4.46 11.75
N ASP A 44 -9.95 -4.17 13.02
CA ASP A 44 -8.91 -4.06 14.05
C ASP A 44 -8.14 -5.37 14.25
N HIS A 45 -8.82 -6.51 14.09
CA HIS A 45 -8.25 -7.84 14.14
C HIS A 45 -8.50 -8.58 12.81
N GLY A 46 -7.45 -9.21 12.27
CA GLY A 46 -7.54 -9.99 11.03
C GLY A 46 -7.38 -9.17 9.75
N VAL A 47 -8.12 -9.55 8.71
CA VAL A 47 -8.02 -9.04 7.35
C VAL A 47 -9.41 -8.68 6.80
N PRO A 48 -9.50 -7.84 5.76
CA PRO A 48 -10.75 -7.61 5.04
C PRO A 48 -11.33 -8.92 4.50
N GLU A 49 -12.67 -9.02 4.50
CA GLU A 49 -13.40 -10.17 3.96
C GLU A 49 -14.55 -9.71 3.04
N GLY A 50 -15.00 -10.61 2.15
CA GLY A 50 -16.15 -10.35 1.27
C GLY A 50 -16.00 -9.08 0.44
N LYS A 51 -16.94 -8.14 0.59
CA LYS A 51 -16.94 -6.87 -0.16
C LYS A 51 -15.72 -5.99 0.17
N ALA A 52 -15.15 -6.10 1.36
CA ALA A 52 -14.00 -5.29 1.76
C ALA A 52 -12.72 -5.70 1.00
N VAL A 53 -12.59 -6.97 0.59
CA VAL A 53 -11.50 -7.43 -0.28
C VAL A 53 -11.59 -6.78 -1.66
N GLN A 54 -12.81 -6.72 -2.22
CA GLN A 54 -13.07 -6.07 -3.50
C GLN A 54 -12.78 -4.56 -3.42
N ALA A 55 -13.22 -3.91 -2.35
CA ALA A 55 -12.95 -2.51 -2.08
C ALA A 55 -11.45 -2.21 -1.98
N LEU A 56 -10.69 -3.07 -1.28
CA LEU A 56 -9.23 -2.97 -1.19
C LEU A 56 -8.56 -3.12 -2.56
N SER A 57 -8.99 -4.06 -3.40
CA SER A 57 -8.43 -4.20 -4.75
C SER A 57 -8.68 -2.95 -5.59
N GLN A 58 -9.91 -2.40 -5.56
CA GLN A 58 -10.24 -1.17 -6.29
C GLN A 58 -9.40 0.01 -5.80
N LEU A 59 -9.16 0.11 -4.49
CA LEU A 59 -8.29 1.12 -3.93
C LEU A 59 -6.85 1.00 -4.45
N VAL A 60 -6.29 -0.21 -4.49
CA VAL A 60 -4.94 -0.44 -5.04
C VAL A 60 -4.89 0.05 -6.49
N ASP A 61 -5.86 -0.35 -7.33
CA ASP A 61 -5.91 0.04 -8.74
C ASP A 61 -6.05 1.58 -8.90
N ALA A 62 -6.89 2.22 -8.09
CA ALA A 62 -7.08 3.67 -8.11
C ALA A 62 -5.82 4.45 -7.71
N VAL A 63 -5.12 4.00 -6.66
CA VAL A 63 -3.84 4.61 -6.24
C VAL A 63 -2.78 4.43 -7.32
N GLU A 64 -2.71 3.26 -7.95
CA GLU A 64 -1.77 2.97 -9.03
C GLU A 64 -2.02 3.81 -10.28
N GLN A 65 -3.29 3.95 -10.68
CA GLN A 65 -3.69 4.84 -11.76
C GLN A 65 -3.28 6.29 -11.47
N ARG A 66 -3.51 6.76 -10.24
CA ARG A 66 -3.15 8.13 -9.84
C ARG A 66 -1.65 8.35 -9.84
N ARG A 67 -0.90 7.42 -9.27
CA ARG A 67 0.56 7.43 -9.27
C ARG A 67 1.12 7.57 -10.70
N GLN A 68 0.58 6.81 -11.65
CA GLN A 68 0.98 6.91 -13.06
C GLN A 68 0.58 8.25 -13.69
N SER A 69 -0.64 8.72 -13.43
CA SER A 69 -1.15 9.97 -14.03
C SER A 69 -0.46 11.23 -13.53
N LEU A 70 0.02 11.23 -12.29
CA LEU A 70 0.62 12.39 -11.62
C LEU A 70 2.14 12.32 -11.55
N ASP A 71 2.75 11.18 -11.93
CA ASP A 71 4.18 10.89 -11.74
C ASP A 71 4.66 11.24 -10.32
N CYS A 72 3.92 10.74 -9.32
CA CYS A 72 4.11 11.12 -7.92
C CYS A 72 4.63 9.96 -7.07
N GLU A 73 5.18 10.31 -5.91
CA GLU A 73 5.45 9.34 -4.86
C GLU A 73 4.15 8.94 -4.14
N VAL A 74 4.13 7.72 -3.59
CA VAL A 74 3.00 7.22 -2.80
C VAL A 74 3.51 6.85 -1.42
N TRP A 75 2.91 7.46 -0.41
CA TRP A 75 3.23 7.21 0.99
C TRP A 75 2.12 6.36 1.60
N ILE A 76 2.50 5.26 2.25
CA ILE A 76 1.56 4.29 2.81
C ILE A 76 1.86 4.15 4.29
N HIS A 77 0.84 4.28 5.12
CA HIS A 77 0.95 4.04 6.55
C HIS A 77 -0.26 3.31 7.10
N CYS A 78 -0.11 2.76 8.30
CA CYS A 78 -1.21 2.31 9.12
C CYS A 78 -0.99 2.85 10.54
N SER A 79 -1.02 2.00 11.57
CA SER A 79 -0.57 2.36 12.92
C SER A 79 0.96 2.19 13.05
N ALA A 80 1.46 0.95 13.10
CA ALA A 80 2.90 0.65 13.21
C ALA A 80 3.67 0.71 11.86
N GLY A 81 2.95 0.83 10.75
CA GLY A 81 3.54 0.86 9.40
C GLY A 81 4.20 -0.46 9.00
N VAL A 82 3.63 -1.61 9.38
CA VAL A 82 4.21 -2.94 9.09
C VAL A 82 3.21 -3.92 8.46
N GLY A 83 2.09 -4.23 9.14
CA GLY A 83 1.13 -5.24 8.67
C GLY A 83 0.35 -4.80 7.42
N ARG A 84 -0.71 -3.99 7.62
CA ARG A 84 -1.55 -3.45 6.53
C ARG A 84 -0.72 -2.71 5.47
N THR A 85 0.31 -1.97 5.91
CA THR A 85 1.26 -1.28 5.03
C THR A 85 2.01 -2.25 4.13
N GLY A 86 2.60 -3.32 4.69
CA GLY A 86 3.29 -4.33 3.89
C GLY A 86 2.35 -5.06 2.94
N THR A 87 1.11 -5.34 3.37
CA THR A 87 0.10 -5.95 2.51
C THR A 87 -0.23 -5.06 1.31
N PHE A 88 -0.50 -3.77 1.54
CA PHE A 88 -0.80 -2.84 0.47
C PHE A 88 0.38 -2.66 -0.50
N ILE A 89 1.62 -2.52 0.02
CA ILE A 89 2.83 -2.39 -0.79
C ILE A 89 3.01 -3.64 -1.68
N THR A 90 2.78 -4.83 -1.12
CA THR A 90 2.90 -6.09 -1.86
C THR A 90 1.88 -6.13 -3.00
N LEU A 91 0.59 -5.87 -2.73
CA LEU A 91 -0.46 -5.83 -3.74
C LEU A 91 -0.18 -4.80 -4.84
N SER A 92 0.21 -3.58 -4.47
CA SER A 92 0.62 -2.51 -5.41
C SER A 92 1.81 -2.93 -6.29
N SER A 93 2.79 -3.63 -5.72
CA SER A 93 3.96 -4.12 -6.45
C SER A 93 3.59 -5.24 -7.42
N LEU A 94 2.67 -6.13 -7.05
CA LEU A 94 2.17 -7.20 -7.93
C LEU A 94 1.37 -6.66 -9.12
N ARG A 95 0.68 -5.52 -8.99
CA ARG A 95 0.00 -4.84 -10.12
C ARG A 95 0.96 -4.25 -11.16
N ARG A 96 2.23 -4.03 -10.79
CA ARG A 96 3.29 -3.56 -11.69
C ARG A 96 4.47 -4.51 -11.65
N PRO A 97 4.37 -5.67 -12.32
CA PRO A 97 5.44 -6.65 -12.33
C PRO A 97 6.72 -6.02 -12.93
N GLY A 98 7.68 -5.74 -12.06
CA GLY A 98 9.05 -5.40 -12.39
C GLY A 98 9.95 -6.34 -11.62
N LYS A 99 10.94 -6.95 -12.28
CA LYS A 99 11.95 -7.74 -11.58
C LYS A 99 12.80 -6.80 -10.73
N VAL A 100 12.55 -6.78 -9.43
CA VAL A 100 13.46 -6.15 -8.48
C VAL A 100 14.63 -7.12 -8.30
N VAL A 101 15.64 -6.99 -9.15
CA VAL A 101 16.92 -7.68 -8.95
C VAL A 101 17.72 -6.81 -7.99
N ARG A 102 17.87 -7.27 -6.75
CA ARG A 102 18.78 -6.68 -5.77
C ARG A 102 19.77 -7.74 -5.33
N ASP A 103 21.02 -7.33 -5.17
CA ASP A 103 22.00 -8.15 -4.47
C ASP A 103 21.61 -8.16 -2.99
N SER A 104 20.87 -9.19 -2.60
CA SER A 104 20.47 -9.39 -1.21
C SER A 104 21.69 -9.83 -0.39
N PRO A 105 21.95 -9.23 0.79
CA PRO A 105 22.92 -9.77 1.73
C PRO A 105 22.40 -10.99 2.49
N LEU A 106 21.12 -11.37 2.29
CA LEU A 106 20.48 -12.51 2.93
C LEU A 106 20.55 -13.77 2.05
N GLU A 107 20.31 -14.93 2.68
CA GLU A 107 20.19 -16.18 1.93
C GLU A 107 18.98 -16.12 0.99
N PRO A 108 19.10 -16.67 -0.23
CA PRO A 108 17.99 -16.69 -1.17
C PRO A 108 16.82 -17.50 -0.60
N LEU A 109 15.61 -17.19 -1.06
CA LEU A 109 14.44 -17.99 -0.77
C LEU A 109 14.67 -19.48 -1.14
N PRO A 110 14.02 -20.41 -0.42
CA PRO A 110 13.96 -21.81 -0.81
C PRO A 110 13.60 -21.98 -2.29
N LYS A 111 14.17 -23.00 -2.94
CA LYS A 111 14.05 -23.19 -4.41
C LYS A 111 12.59 -23.31 -4.88
N ASP A 112 11.74 -23.86 -4.04
CA ASP A 112 10.30 -23.99 -4.26
C ASP A 112 9.53 -22.66 -4.21
N LEU A 113 10.12 -21.62 -3.61
CA LEU A 113 9.55 -20.26 -3.52
C LEU A 113 10.28 -19.24 -4.41
N ALA A 114 11.36 -19.62 -5.08
CA ALA A 114 12.20 -18.71 -5.84
C ALA A 114 11.46 -18.04 -7.03
N ASP A 115 10.46 -18.72 -7.59
CA ASP A 115 9.62 -18.22 -8.68
C ASP A 115 8.24 -17.76 -8.21
N ASP A 116 7.96 -17.78 -6.89
CA ASP A 116 6.69 -17.33 -6.35
C ASP A 116 6.69 -15.78 -6.27
N PRO A 117 5.81 -15.10 -7.03
CA PRO A 117 5.84 -13.64 -7.11
C PRO A 117 5.48 -12.98 -5.77
N VAL A 118 4.62 -13.60 -4.96
CA VAL A 118 4.25 -13.08 -3.63
C VAL A 118 5.43 -13.26 -2.69
N ALA A 119 6.01 -14.45 -2.62
CA ALA A 119 7.14 -14.73 -1.73
C ALA A 119 8.33 -13.82 -2.05
N VAL A 120 8.71 -13.71 -3.33
CA VAL A 120 9.80 -12.85 -3.80
C VAL A 120 9.53 -11.37 -3.47
N THR A 121 8.29 -10.90 -3.66
CA THR A 121 7.94 -9.51 -3.36
C THR A 121 8.01 -9.24 -1.85
N VAL A 122 7.44 -10.11 -1.02
CA VAL A 122 7.44 -9.95 0.44
C VAL A 122 8.86 -9.99 1.00
N ASP A 123 9.69 -10.90 0.50
CA ASP A 123 11.12 -11.00 0.86
C ASP A 123 11.85 -9.70 0.52
N THR A 124 11.69 -9.21 -0.71
CA THR A 124 12.29 -7.97 -1.20
C THR A 124 11.92 -6.76 -0.34
N ILE A 125 10.63 -6.59 0.00
CA ILE A 125 10.21 -5.41 0.79
C ILE A 125 10.68 -5.50 2.24
N ARG A 126 10.83 -6.71 2.80
CA ARG A 126 11.31 -6.93 4.18
C ARG A 126 12.76 -6.51 4.38
N GLU A 127 13.57 -6.47 3.33
CA GLU A 127 14.91 -5.87 3.39
C GLU A 127 14.88 -4.35 3.59
N CYS A 128 13.83 -3.68 3.12
CA CYS A 128 13.68 -2.24 3.28
C CYS A 128 13.09 -1.87 4.66
N ARG A 129 12.25 -2.74 5.22
CA ARG A 129 11.67 -2.59 6.56
C ARG A 129 11.28 -3.94 7.13
N ALA A 130 11.85 -4.28 8.29
CA ALA A 130 11.58 -5.56 8.94
C ALA A 130 10.08 -5.74 9.27
N ILE A 131 9.61 -6.99 9.22
CA ILE A 131 8.28 -7.43 9.69
C ILE A 131 7.11 -6.87 8.85
N LEU A 132 7.35 -6.40 7.62
CA LEU A 132 6.26 -6.14 6.67
C LEU A 132 5.44 -7.41 6.39
N VAL A 133 4.11 -7.28 6.24
CA VAL A 133 3.17 -8.42 6.21
C VAL A 133 3.33 -9.25 7.49
N GLN A 134 2.71 -8.77 8.56
CA GLN A 134 3.01 -9.19 9.93
C GLN A 134 2.41 -10.54 10.31
N THR A 135 1.25 -10.90 9.75
CA THR A 135 0.51 -12.10 10.16
C THR A 135 0.29 -13.07 8.99
N PRO A 136 0.11 -14.38 9.25
CA PRO A 136 -0.20 -15.36 8.22
C PRO A 136 -1.47 -15.02 7.43
N GLU A 137 -2.49 -14.46 8.07
CA GLU A 137 -3.75 -14.08 7.43
C GLU A 137 -3.55 -12.95 6.41
N GLN A 138 -2.64 -12.01 6.70
CA GLN A 138 -2.26 -10.95 5.77
C GLN A 138 -1.53 -11.50 4.54
N LEU A 139 -0.69 -12.51 4.73
CA LEU A 139 0.00 -13.19 3.64
C LEU A 139 -0.99 -13.99 2.79
N GLN A 140 -1.89 -14.74 3.43
CA GLN A 140 -2.96 -15.50 2.78
C GLN A 140 -3.86 -14.58 1.94
N LEU A 141 -4.26 -13.43 2.48
CA LEU A 141 -5.03 -12.43 1.74
C LEU A 141 -4.32 -12.00 0.44
N ILE A 142 -3.00 -11.78 0.48
CA ILE A 142 -2.24 -11.42 -0.73
C ILE A 142 -2.35 -12.53 -1.78
N TYR A 143 -2.17 -13.79 -1.37
CA TYR A 143 -2.27 -14.94 -2.28
C TYR A 143 -3.67 -15.07 -2.92
N GLU A 144 -4.72 -14.67 -2.19
CA GLU A 144 -6.10 -14.68 -2.69
C GLU A 144 -6.42 -13.52 -3.64
N MET A 145 -5.65 -12.42 -3.54
CA MET A 145 -5.88 -11.17 -4.28
C MET A 145 -4.95 -10.96 -5.48
N GLN A 146 -3.95 -11.82 -5.66
CA GLN A 146 -2.96 -11.70 -6.73
C GLN A 146 -3.59 -11.78 -8.12
#